data_AF-K6XH34-F1
#
_entry.id   AF-K6XH34-F1
#
_cell.length_a   1.000
_cell.length_b   1.000
_cell.length_c   1.000
_cell.angle_alpha   90.00
_cell.angle_beta   90.00
_cell.angle_gamma   90.00
#
_symmetry.space_group_name_H-M   'P 1'
#
loop_
_entity.id
_entity.type
_entity.pdbx_description
1 polymer ?
#
loop_
_entity_poly.entity_id
_entity_poly.type
_entity_poly.pdbx_seq_one_letter_code
_entity_poly.pdbx_strand_id
1 'polypeptide(L)'
;MTAVDLQVVAEHGQWAVYLVRVDEAGAGRDLLRCFRSQREAEVFADAARRSAYRRSLPDPSGAPMRRTTQADTDPLGPEGDRQ
;
A
#
# COMPACT_ATOMS: atom_id res chain seq x y z
N MET A 1 10.71 -4.46 13.66
CA MET A 1 9.49 -4.60 14.48
C MET A 1 8.45 -3.64 13.93
N THR A 2 7.22 -4.11 13.67
CA THR A 2 6.12 -3.27 13.17
C THR A 2 5.18 -2.97 14.33
N ALA A 3 4.99 -1.70 14.64
CA ALA A 3 4.02 -1.25 15.65
C ALA A 3 2.83 -0.57 14.96
N VAL A 4 1.64 -0.74 15.52
CA VAL A 4 0.44 -0.03 15.09
C VAL A 4 -0.24 0.52 16.34
N ASP A 5 -0.50 1.82 16.34
CA ASP A 5 -1.21 2.53 17.40
C ASP A 5 -2.52 3.09 16.85
N LEU A 6 -3.54 3.11 17.72
CA LEU A 6 -4.89 3.51 17.35
C LEU A 6 -5.41 4.53 18.36
N GLN A 7 -5.70 5.73 17.89
CA GLN A 7 -6.15 6.85 18.73
C GLN A 7 -7.44 7.43 18.18
N VAL A 8 -8.45 7.63 19.03
CA VAL A 8 -9.63 8.45 18.68
C VAL A 8 -9.23 9.93 18.73
N VAL A 9 -9.44 10.66 17.64
CA VAL A 9 -9.11 12.09 17.53
C VAL A 9 -10.34 12.99 17.55
N ALA A 10 -11.49 12.47 17.11
CA ALA A 10 -12.76 13.20 17.16
C ALA A 10 -13.95 12.23 17.15
N GLU A 11 -15.07 12.63 17.76
CA GLU A 11 -16.33 11.88 17.76
C GLU A 11 -17.46 12.76 17.22
N HIS A 12 -18.28 12.19 16.32
CA HIS A 12 -19.39 12.87 15.66
C HIS A 12 -20.60 11.94 15.57
N GLY A 13 -21.41 11.95 16.63
CA GLY A 13 -22.61 11.11 16.71
C GLY A 13 -22.27 9.63 16.66
N GLN A 14 -22.69 8.94 15.60
CA GLN A 14 -22.43 7.50 15.39
C GLN A 14 -21.07 7.18 14.75
N TRP A 15 -20.25 8.20 14.46
CA TRP A 15 -18.94 8.04 13.82
C TRP A 15 -17.85 8.58 14.71
N ALA A 16 -16.69 7.93 14.70
CA ALA A 16 -15.48 8.44 15.29
C ALA A 16 -14.35 8.47 14.26
N VAL A 17 -13.53 9.51 14.31
CA VAL A 17 -12.31 9.66 13.53
C VAL A 17 -11.18 9.04 14.34
N TYR A 18 -10.51 8.08 13.73
CA TYR A 18 -9.36 7.40 14.30
C TYR A 18 -8.10 7.78 13.52
N LEU A 19 -7.05 8.10 14.27
CA LEU A 19 -5.69 8.16 13.80
C LEU A 19 -5.07 6.78 14.00
N VAL A 20 -4.65 6.16 12.90
CA VAL A 20 -3.93 4.89 12.90
C VAL A 20 -2.49 5.18 12.52
N ARG A 21 -1.59 5.08 13.50
CA ARG A 21 -0.15 5.22 13.27
C ARG A 21 0.46 3.87 13.00
N VAL A 22 1.24 3.74 11.94
CA VAL A 22 1.96 2.52 11.63
C VAL A 22 3.45 2.83 11.54
N ASP A 23 4.22 2.23 12.44
CA ASP A 23 5.68 2.36 12.45
C ASP A 23 6.31 1.12 11.82
N GLU A 24 6.99 1.30 10.70
CA GLU A 24 7.66 0.26 9.95
C GLU A 24 9.15 0.58 9.81
N ALA A 25 10.01 -0.16 10.52
CA ALA A 25 11.47 -0.05 10.41
C ALA A 25 12.04 1.38 10.55
N GLY A 26 11.41 2.22 11.39
CA GLY A 26 11.82 3.61 11.61
C GLY A 26 11.13 4.64 10.70
N ALA A 27 10.28 4.20 9.77
CA ALA A 27 9.40 5.06 9.00
C ALA A 27 7.96 4.97 9.53
N GLY A 28 7.48 6.05 10.14
CA GLY A 28 6.09 6.20 10.59
C GLY A 28 5.18 6.67 9.46
N ARG A 29 3.97 6.13 9.41
CA ARG A 29 2.88 6.65 8.57
C ARG A 29 1.61 6.86 9.40
N ASP A 30 0.95 7.99 9.16
CA ASP A 30 -0.29 8.36 9.84
C ASP A 30 -1.47 8.20 8.87
N LEU A 31 -2.48 7.44 9.29
CA LEU A 31 -3.70 7.19 8.51
C LEU A 31 -4.91 7.70 9.28
N LEU A 32 -5.58 8.71 8.73
CA LEU A 32 -6.86 9.20 9.27
C LEU A 32 -8.03 8.49 8.58
N ARG A 33 -8.90 7.85 9.38
CA ARG A 33 -10.07 7.12 8.92
C ARG A 33 -11.25 7.26 9.88
N CYS A 34 -12.46 7.23 9.32
CA CYS A 34 -13.70 7.27 10.11
C CYS A 34 -14.27 5.85 10.22
N PHE A 35 -14.66 5.46 11.44
CA PHE A 35 -15.27 4.16 11.72
C PHE A 35 -16.55 4.34 12.54
N ARG A 36 -17.49 3.40 12.41
CA ARG A 36 -18.72 3.40 13.22
C ARG A 36 -18.54 2.74 14.58
N SER A 37 -17.47 1.97 14.73
CA SER A 37 -17.18 1.27 15.97
C SER A 37 -15.68 1.09 16.16
N GLN A 38 -15.27 0.93 17.42
CA GLN A 38 -13.88 0.60 17.77
C GLN A 38 -13.43 -0.71 17.11
N ARG A 39 -14.31 -1.72 17.04
CA ARG A 39 -14.00 -3.02 16.43
C ARG A 39 -13.61 -2.90 14.96
N GLU A 40 -14.28 -2.05 14.18
CA GLU A 40 -13.90 -1.80 12.77
C GLU A 40 -12.50 -1.19 12.66
N ALA A 41 -12.20 -0.24 13.55
CA ALA A 41 -10.89 0.41 13.61
C ALA A 41 -9.78 -0.59 13.98
N GLU A 42 -10.02 -1.49 14.93
CA GLU A 42 -9.10 -2.57 15.32
C GLU A 42 -8.84 -3.54 14.17
N VAL A 43 -9.89 -3.95 13.44
CA VAL A 43 -9.75 -4.84 12.26
C VAL A 43 -8.90 -4.16 11.18
N PHE A 44 -9.10 -2.86 10.96
CA PHE A 44 -8.29 -2.09 10.02
C PHE A 44 -6.83 -1.97 10.47
N ALA A 45 -6.58 -1.69 11.76
CA ALA A 45 -5.23 -1.61 12.32
C ALA A 45 -4.47 -2.94 12.20
N ASP A 46 -5.14 -4.06 12.47
CA ASP A 46 -4.55 -5.38 12.30
C ASP A 46 -4.24 -5.70 10.83
N ALA A 47 -5.12 -5.32 9.89
CA ALA A 47 -4.84 -5.44 8.46
C ALA A 47 -3.65 -4.57 8.02
N ALA A 48 -3.53 -3.35 8.57
CA ALA A 48 -2.42 -2.45 8.32
C ALA A 48 -1.09 -3.02 8.85
N ARG A 49 -1.12 -3.64 10.05
CA ARG A 49 0.01 -4.35 10.66
C ARG A 49 0.48 -5.51 9.79
N ARG A 50 -0.43 -6.39 9.38
CA ARG A 50 -0.13 -7.54 8.50
C ARG A 50 0.44 -7.11 7.15
N SER A 51 -0.10 -6.02 6.59
CA SER A 51 0.36 -5.48 5.30
C SER A 51 1.75 -4.84 5.37
N ALA A 52 2.10 -4.20 6.48
CA ALA A 52 3.45 -3.70 6.74
C ALA A 52 4.43 -4.86 6.97
N TYR A 53 4.03 -5.86 7.76
CA TYR A 53 4.84 -7.07 7.96
C TYR A 53 5.17 -7.78 6.63
N ARG A 54 4.17 -7.93 5.74
CA ARG A 54 4.39 -8.53 4.41
C ARG A 54 5.38 -7.75 3.54
N ARG A 55 5.38 -6.42 3.62
CA ARG A 55 6.34 -5.57 2.89
C ARG A 55 7.76 -5.68 3.44
N SER A 56 7.88 -5.87 4.75
CA SER A 56 9.17 -6.02 5.42
C SER A 56 9.82 -7.40 5.27
N LEU A 57 9.07 -8.41 4.79
CA LEU A 57 9.63 -9.72 4.49
C LEU A 57 10.50 -9.61 3.22
N PRO A 58 11.74 -10.15 3.23
CA PRO A 58 12.49 -10.30 2.00
C PRO A 58 11.66 -11.14 1.03
N ASP A 59 11.60 -10.72 -0.23
CA ASP A 59 10.87 -11.42 -1.26
C ASP A 59 11.31 -12.90 -1.28
N PRO A 60 10.42 -13.86 -1.02
CA PRO A 60 10.81 -15.26 -0.88
C PRO A 60 11.22 -15.89 -2.22
N SER A 61 11.04 -15.20 -3.35
CA SER A 61 11.43 -15.72 -4.65
C SER A 61 12.88 -15.39 -5.02
N GLY A 62 13.53 -14.40 -4.37
CA GLY A 62 14.90 -14.00 -4.70
C GLY A 62 15.11 -13.69 -6.19
N ALA A 63 14.03 -13.54 -6.96
CA ALA A 63 14.09 -13.43 -8.39
C ALA A 63 14.46 -11.98 -8.70
N PRO A 64 15.59 -11.72 -9.40
CA PRO A 64 15.90 -10.38 -9.85
C PRO A 64 14.70 -9.90 -10.68
N MET A 65 14.16 -8.75 -10.30
CA MET A 65 13.11 -8.04 -11.01
C MET A 65 13.56 -7.92 -12.46
N ARG A 66 13.08 -8.81 -13.35
CA ARG A 66 13.41 -8.73 -14.77
C ARG A 66 12.79 -7.44 -15.25
N ARG A 67 13.63 -6.40 -15.36
CA ARG A 67 13.33 -5.17 -16.05
C ARG A 67 13.09 -5.56 -17.51
N THR A 68 11.85 -5.90 -17.86
CA THR A 68 11.41 -6.02 -19.24
C THR A 68 11.41 -4.62 -19.82
N THR A 69 12.58 -4.18 -20.29
CA THR A 69 12.66 -3.11 -21.28
C THR A 69 11.99 -3.68 -22.53
N GLN A 70 10.70 -3.38 -22.70
CA GLN A 70 9.98 -3.63 -23.94
C GLN A 70 10.48 -2.62 -24.97
N ALA A 71 11.62 -2.91 -25.57
CA ALA A 71 12.04 -2.31 -26.83
C ALA A 71 11.62 -3.28 -27.93
N ASP A 72 10.38 -3.18 -28.36
CA ASP A 72 9.94 -3.74 -29.64
C ASP A 72 9.13 -2.64 -30.32
N THR A 73 9.88 -1.65 -30.82
CA THR A 73 9.35 -0.71 -31.81
C THR A 73 9.32 -1.46 -33.13
N ASP A 74 8.11 -1.90 -33.47
CA ASP A 74 7.68 -2.38 -34.78
C ASP A 74 8.32 -1.52 -35.90
N PRO A 75 9.19 -2.09 -36.77
CA PRO A 75 9.56 -1.38 -37.98
C PRO A 75 8.36 -1.48 -38.94
N LEU A 76 7.65 -0.36 -39.09
CA LEU A 76 6.69 -0.13 -40.17
C LEU A 76 7.22 -0.75 -41.46
N GLY A 77 6.45 -1.68 -42.03
CA GLY A 77 6.67 -2.17 -43.38
C GLY A 77 6.68 -0.99 -44.36
N PRO A 78 7.54 -1.01 -45.40
CA PRO A 78 7.48 0.04 -46.40
C PRO A 78 6.17 -0.10 -47.18
N GLU A 79 5.28 0.87 -46.97
CA GLU A 79 4.20 1.18 -47.91
C GLU A 79 4.82 1.38 -49.30
N GLY A 80 4.34 0.62 -50.27
CA GLY A 80 4.60 0.96 -51.66
C GLY A 80 3.84 2.24 -52.02
N ASP A 81 4.51 3.17 -52.69
CA ASP A 81 3.85 4.03 -53.68
C ASP A 81 4.86 4.61 -54.68
N ARG A 82 4.64 4.24 -55.95
CA ARG A 82 4.80 5.03 -57.18
C ARG A 82 6.17 5.65 -57.53
N GLN A 83 6.76 5.13 -58.61
CA GLN A 83 6.71 5.76 -59.95
C GLN A 83 7.09 4.77 -61.06
#